data_AF-A0A3D5W7U8-F1
#
_entry.id   AF-A0A3D5W7U8-F1
#
_cell.length_a   1.000
_cell.length_b   1.000
_cell.length_c   1.000
_cell.angle_alpha   90.00
_cell.angle_beta   90.00
_cell.angle_gamma   90.00
#
_symmetry.space_group_name_H-M   'P 1'
#
loop_
_entity.id
_entity.type
_entity.pdbx_description
1 polymer ?
#
loop_
_entity_poly.entity_id
_entity_poly.type
_entity_poly.pdbx_seq_one_letter_code
_entity_poly.pdbx_strand_id
1 'polypeptide(L)'
;QRRYDPGYPDKCPVWDLHKIYTPAAKRDELAAGCRSADIGCVDCKKPLLDSLLEEQALLHQRAEPFEQNPARIREIIETGCARAREAAEETLEEVRAAVGTLYT
;
A
#
# COMPACT_ATOMS: atom_id res chain seq x y z
N GLN A 1 1.28 -8.72 -24.28
CA GLN A 1 1.36 -8.33 -25.69
C GLN A 1 2.75 -8.70 -26.21
N ARG A 2 2.87 -9.20 -27.46
CA ARG A 2 4.17 -9.56 -28.03
C ARG A 2 4.93 -8.29 -28.42
N ARG A 3 6.26 -8.36 -28.47
CA ARG A 3 7.13 -7.20 -28.71
C ARG A 3 6.78 -6.42 -29.98
N TYR A 4 6.23 -7.08 -31.00
CA TYR A 4 5.94 -6.47 -32.30
C TYR A 4 4.51 -5.93 -32.45
N ASP A 5 3.67 -6.05 -31.42
CA ASP A 5 2.30 -5.55 -31.46
C ASP A 5 2.22 -4.19 -30.72
N PRO A 6 1.86 -3.09 -31.41
CA PRO A 6 1.66 -1.78 -30.77
C PRO A 6 0.70 -1.84 -29.58
N GLY A 7 1.12 -1.28 -28.46
CA GLY A 7 0.35 -1.21 -27.22
C GLY A 7 -0.42 0.10 -27.04
N TYR A 8 -1.39 0.06 -26.14
CA TYR A 8 -2.17 1.23 -25.72
C TYR A 8 -2.02 1.40 -24.21
N PRO A 9 -1.09 2.26 -23.74
CA PRO A 9 -0.81 2.44 -22.31
C PRO A 9 -2.08 2.72 -21.48
N ASP A 10 -3.01 3.52 -22.00
CA ASP A 10 -4.26 3.88 -21.30
C ASP A 10 -5.24 2.72 -21.12
N LYS A 11 -5.04 1.60 -21.82
CA LYS A 11 -5.81 0.35 -21.66
C LYS A 11 -5.02 -0.76 -20.97
N CYS A 12 -3.74 -0.51 -20.64
CA CYS A 12 -2.87 -1.50 -20.03
C CYS A 12 -3.15 -1.55 -18.51
N PRO A 13 -3.48 -2.72 -17.93
CA PRO A 13 -3.79 -2.83 -16.50
C PRO A 13 -2.59 -2.55 -15.58
N VAL A 14 -1.38 -2.48 -16.14
CA VAL A 14 -0.14 -2.21 -15.39
C VAL A 14 0.25 -0.73 -15.47
N TRP A 15 -0.35 0.05 -16.37
CA TRP A 15 0.06 1.43 -16.59
C TRP A 15 -0.25 2.35 -15.41
N ASP A 16 -1.30 2.07 -14.65
CA ASP A 16 -1.60 2.83 -13.43
C ASP A 16 -0.51 2.68 -12.36
N LEU A 17 0.18 1.52 -12.31
CA LEU A 17 1.34 1.36 -11.44
C LEU A 17 2.51 2.23 -11.91
N HIS A 18 2.74 2.35 -13.22
CA HIS A 18 3.73 3.29 -13.73
C HIS A 18 3.41 4.74 -13.30
N LYS A 19 2.13 5.14 -13.29
CA LYS A 19 1.74 6.50 -12.84
C LYS A 19 2.14 6.80 -11.38
N ILE A 20 2.27 5.77 -10.55
CA ILE A 20 2.64 5.88 -9.14
C ILE A 20 4.16 5.73 -8.98
N TYR A 21 4.74 4.67 -9.56
CA TYR A 21 6.08 4.18 -9.24
C TYR A 21 7.16 4.61 -10.22
N THR A 22 6.80 5.13 -11.39
CA THR A 22 7.78 5.48 -12.43
C THR A 22 7.85 7.01 -12.61
N PRO A 23 9.05 7.60 -12.59
CA PRO A 23 9.22 9.04 -12.84
C PRO A 23 8.66 9.47 -14.21
N ALA A 24 8.13 10.69 -14.29
CA ALA A 24 7.45 11.20 -15.48
C ALA A 24 8.25 11.01 -16.78
N ALA A 25 9.52 11.40 -16.80
CA ALA A 25 10.40 11.25 -17.97
C ALA A 25 10.52 9.80 -18.44
N LYS A 26 10.67 8.84 -17.50
CA LYS A 26 10.77 7.42 -17.84
C LYS A 26 9.43 6.85 -18.30
N ARG A 27 8.30 7.33 -17.75
CA ARG A 27 6.97 6.95 -18.25
C ARG A 27 6.76 7.40 -19.69
N ASP A 28 7.19 8.61 -20.05
CA ASP A 28 7.01 9.12 -21.41
C ASP A 28 7.81 8.28 -22.43
N GLU A 29 9.05 7.90 -22.08
CA GLU A 29 9.87 6.96 -22.86
C GLU A 29 9.19 5.60 -23.03
N LEU A 30 8.71 5.00 -21.93
CA LEU A 30 8.04 3.70 -21.95
C LEU A 30 6.71 3.75 -22.72
N ALA A 31 5.97 4.87 -22.63
CA ALA A 31 4.71 5.06 -23.34
C ALA A 31 4.95 5.15 -24.85
N ALA A 32 5.98 5.89 -25.26
CA ALA A 32 6.39 5.99 -26.65
C ALA A 32 6.80 4.61 -27.19
N GLY A 33 7.71 3.92 -26.51
CA GLY A 33 8.17 2.58 -26.91
C GLY A 33 7.05 1.53 -26.93
N CYS A 34 6.09 1.64 -26.01
CA CYS A 34 4.93 0.75 -25.99
C CYS A 34 4.00 1.00 -27.19
N ARG A 35 3.74 2.26 -27.55
CA ARG A 35 2.88 2.62 -28.70
C ARG A 35 3.55 2.31 -30.04
N SER A 36 4.87 2.42 -30.14
CA SER A 36 5.63 2.10 -31.35
C SER A 36 5.98 0.62 -31.52
N ALA A 37 5.80 -0.19 -30.47
CA ALA A 37 6.27 -1.58 -30.40
C ALA A 37 7.81 -1.73 -30.45
N ASP A 38 8.56 -0.70 -30.04
CA ASP A 38 10.02 -0.77 -29.92
C ASP A 38 10.45 -1.62 -28.70
N ILE A 39 9.60 -1.66 -27.67
CA ILE A 39 9.76 -2.46 -26.44
C ILE A 39 8.61 -3.45 -26.26
N GLY A 40 8.89 -4.60 -25.63
CA GLY A 40 7.85 -5.55 -25.23
C GLY A 40 7.26 -5.24 -23.85
N CYS A 41 6.14 -5.88 -23.51
CA CYS A 41 5.54 -5.75 -22.17
C CYS A 41 6.52 -6.11 -21.03
N VAL A 42 7.42 -7.06 -21.26
CA VAL A 42 8.41 -7.45 -20.26
C VAL A 42 9.42 -6.33 -20.04
N ASP A 43 9.89 -5.69 -21.11
CA ASP A 43 10.83 -4.57 -21.04
C ASP A 43 10.20 -3.35 -20.38
N CYS A 44 8.91 -3.09 -20.65
CA CYS A 44 8.14 -2.06 -19.95
C CYS A 44 8.03 -2.33 -18.44
N LYS A 45 7.85 -3.60 -18.05
CA LYS A 45 7.65 -4.00 -16.65
C LYS A 45 8.92 -4.03 -15.81
N LYS A 46 10.11 -4.24 -16.40
CA LYS A 46 11.39 -4.28 -15.68
C LYS A 46 11.62 -3.04 -14.80
N PRO A 47 11.62 -1.80 -15.34
CA PRO A 47 11.87 -0.62 -14.52
C PRO A 47 10.78 -0.40 -13.45
N LEU A 48 9.54 -0.82 -13.71
CA LEU A 48 8.48 -0.80 -12.70
C LEU A 48 8.76 -1.80 -11.58
N LEU A 49 9.18 -3.02 -11.92
CA LEU A 49 9.50 -4.06 -10.95
C LEU A 49 10.66 -3.60 -10.05
N ASP A 50 11.69 -2.98 -10.61
CA ASP A 50 12.82 -2.47 -9.84
C ASP A 50 12.35 -1.48 -8.77
N SER A 51 11.51 -0.51 -9.16
CA SER A 51 10.94 0.48 -8.22
C SER A 51 10.04 -0.16 -7.15
N LEU A 52 9.26 -1.18 -7.53
CA LEU A 52 8.41 -1.91 -6.59
C LEU A 52 9.24 -2.73 -5.59
N LEU A 53 10.31 -3.38 -6.04
CA LEU A 53 11.17 -4.19 -5.18
C LEU A 53 11.92 -3.33 -4.17
N GLU A 54 12.34 -2.11 -4.55
CA GLU A 54 12.93 -1.14 -3.62
C GLU A 54 11.98 -0.78 -2.47
N GLU A 55 10.71 -0.47 -2.78
CA GLU A 55 9.71 -0.19 -1.74
C GLU A 55 9.43 -1.43 -0.88
N GLN A 56 9.22 -2.59 -1.51
CA GLN A 56 8.93 -3.85 -0.81
C GLN A 56 10.07 -4.26 0.12
N ALA A 57 11.34 -4.04 -0.26
CA ALA A 57 12.48 -4.33 0.60
C ALA A 57 12.41 -3.58 1.93
N LEU A 58 12.00 -2.29 1.90
CA LEU A 58 11.81 -1.50 3.12
C LEU A 58 10.65 -2.05 3.97
N LEU A 59 9.56 -2.50 3.34
CA LEU A 59 8.43 -3.10 4.05
C LEU A 59 8.82 -4.43 4.72
N HIS A 60 9.56 -5.29 4.02
CA HIS A 60 10.08 -6.55 4.56
C HIS A 60 11.03 -6.31 5.73
N GLN A 61 11.97 -5.38 5.60
CA GLN A 61 12.88 -5.03 6.70
C GLN A 61 12.13 -4.53 7.94
N ARG A 62 11.06 -3.75 7.74
CA ARG A 62 10.21 -3.27 8.84
C ARG A 62 9.36 -4.38 9.46
N ALA A 63 8.97 -5.39 8.69
CA ALA A 63 8.18 -6.52 9.14
C ALA A 63 9.01 -7.57 9.89
N GLU A 64 10.27 -7.77 9.51
CA GLU A 64 11.20 -8.76 10.05
C GLU A 64 11.16 -8.92 11.59
N PRO A 65 11.28 -7.86 12.42
CA PRO A 65 11.25 -8.01 13.88
C PRO A 65 9.91 -8.51 14.43
N PHE A 66 8.82 -8.33 13.69
CA PHE A 66 7.49 -8.80 14.07
C PHE A 66 7.24 -10.24 13.59
N GLU A 67 7.82 -10.62 12.46
CA GLU A 67 7.80 -12.00 11.97
C GLU A 67 8.64 -12.93 12.87
N GLN A 68 9.81 -12.46 13.31
CA GLN A 68 10.68 -13.19 14.23
C GLN A 68 10.10 -13.30 15.64
N ASN A 69 9.25 -12.35 16.05
CA ASN A 69 8.57 -12.38 17.34
C ASN A 69 7.10 -11.95 17.23
N PRO A 70 6.19 -12.88 16.88
CA PRO A 70 4.76 -12.59 16.76
C PRO A 70 4.09 -12.12 18.06
N ALA A 71 4.68 -12.38 19.22
CA ALA A 71 4.13 -11.91 20.50
C ALA A 71 4.14 -10.38 20.60
N ARG A 72 5.12 -9.72 19.95
CA ARG A 72 5.22 -8.25 19.90
C ARG A 72 4.02 -7.61 19.21
N ILE A 73 3.45 -8.26 18.20
CA ILE A 73 2.22 -7.78 17.54
C ILE A 73 1.05 -7.82 18.53
N ARG A 74 0.92 -8.91 19.30
CA ARG A 74 -0.15 -9.06 20.29
C ARG A 74 -0.06 -7.99 21.38
N GLU A 75 1.13 -7.75 21.90
CA GLU A 75 1.38 -6.71 22.92
C GLU A 75 0.99 -5.31 22.42
N ILE A 76 1.34 -4.97 21.17
CA ILE A 76 0.95 -3.69 20.56
C ILE A 76 -0.58 -3.56 20.48
N ILE A 77 -1.26 -4.63 20.05
CA ILE A 77 -2.73 -4.66 19.96
C ILE A 77 -3.36 -4.54 21.36
N GLU A 78 -2.89 -5.31 22.33
CA GLU A 78 -3.39 -5.28 23.72
C GLU A 78 -3.24 -3.90 24.35
N THR A 79 -2.07 -3.26 24.16
CA THR A 79 -1.82 -1.89 24.62
C THR A 79 -2.74 -0.88 23.95
N GLY A 80 -2.95 -1.00 22.64
CA GLY A 80 -3.90 -0.17 21.90
C GLY A 80 -5.34 -0.34 22.39
N CYS A 81 -5.76 -1.59 22.61
CA CYS A 81 -7.08 -1.93 23.14
C CYS A 81 -7.30 -1.38 24.56
N ALA A 82 -6.28 -1.41 25.42
CA ALA A 82 -6.37 -0.85 26.77
C ALA A 82 -6.62 0.67 26.71
N ARG A 83 -5.84 1.41 25.92
CA ARG A 83 -6.01 2.86 25.71
C ARG A 83 -7.37 3.21 25.10
N ALA A 84 -7.81 2.43 24.11
CA ALA A 84 -9.10 2.65 23.48
C ALA A 84 -10.26 2.38 24.45
N ARG A 85 -10.12 1.38 25.34
CA ARG A 85 -11.12 1.07 26.36
C ARG A 85 -11.28 2.21 27.37
N GLU A 86 -10.18 2.77 27.86
CA GLU A 86 -10.19 3.92 28.78
C GLU A 86 -10.98 5.10 28.16
N ALA A 87 -10.62 5.51 26.94
CA ALA A 87 -11.33 6.60 26.26
C ALA A 87 -12.82 6.27 25.99
N ALA A 88 -13.14 5.01 25.70
CA ALA A 88 -14.52 4.57 25.51
C ALA A 88 -15.32 4.56 26.83
N GLU A 89 -14.69 4.21 27.95
CA GLU A 89 -15.30 4.23 29.28
C GLU A 89 -15.64 5.68 29.68
N GLU A 90 -14.70 6.62 29.55
CA GLU A 90 -14.94 8.05 29.77
C GLU A 90 -16.12 8.57 28.93
N THR A 91 -16.12 8.25 27.63
CA THR A 91 -17.21 8.65 26.72
C THR A 91 -18.55 8.04 27.18
N LEU A 92 -18.56 6.78 27.61
CA LEU A 92 -19.77 6.10 28.03
C LEU A 92 -20.30 6.62 29.37
N GLU A 93 -19.45 7.12 30.26
CA GLU A 93 -19.89 7.81 31.48
C GLU A 93 -20.69 9.07 31.13
N GLU A 94 -20.16 9.90 30.24
CA GLU A 94 -20.85 11.10 29.74
C GLU A 94 -22.19 10.76 29.07
N VAL A 95 -22.20 9.73 28.22
CA VAL A 95 -23.41 9.26 27.55
C VAL A 95 -24.45 8.79 28.57
N ARG A 96 -24.06 8.00 29.58
CA ARG A 96 -25.01 7.51 30.59
C ARG A 96 -25.55 8.64 31.47
N ALA A 97 -24.74 9.65 31.77
CA ALA A 97 -25.17 10.85 32.48
C ALA A 97 -26.20 11.65 31.66
N ALA A 98 -25.94 11.84 30.36
CA ALA A 98 -26.84 12.59 29.48
C ALA A 98 -28.17 11.84 29.20
N VAL A 99 -28.12 10.52 29.05
CA VAL A 99 -29.30 9.69 28.76
C VAL A 99 -30.09 9.35 30.03
N GLY A 100 -29.47 9.46 31.21
CA GLY A 100 -30.12 9.19 32.50
C GLY A 100 -30.16 7.70 32.87
N THR A 101 -29.14 6.93 32.48
CA THR A 101 -29.03 5.49 32.79
C THR A 101 -28.10 5.19 33.97
N LEU A 102 -27.52 6.21 34.60
CA LEU A 102 -26.84 6.09 35.89
C LEU A 102 -27.89 6.05 37.00
N TYR A 103 -28.13 4.86 37.57
CA TYR A 103 -28.87 4.71 38.82
C TYR A 103 -27.89 4.67 39.98
N THR A 104 -28.10 5.52 40.98
CA THR A 104 -27.39 5.53 42.28
C THR A 104 -27.76 4.34 43.13
#